data_AF-A0A1F3CGD1-F1
#
_entry.id   AF-A0A1F3CGD1-F1
#
_cell.length_a   1.000
_cell.length_b   1.000
_cell.length_c   1.000
_cell.angle_alpha   90.00
_cell.angle_beta   90.00
_cell.angle_gamma   90.00
#
_symmetry.space_group_name_H-M   'P 1'
#
loop_
_entity.id
_entity.type
_entity.pdbx_description
1 polymer ?
#
loop_
_entity_poly.entity_id
_entity_poly.type
_entity_poly.pdbx_seq_one_letter_code
_entity_poly.pdbx_strand_id
1 'polypeptide(L)'
;MYRGDACAAALIRMTGGLAVTYHGTWVSGLNSLDFQWRTDFERGVIIQRDLFGDLVEGATGDAELRPVSLSPAEPFITDSARLLDDFLLSVRRNVPFASSGRDHLRTLALTLACIESARSGARIPMTESLTRHGIEAVEK
;
A
#
# COMPACT_ATOMS: atom_id res chain seq x y z
N MET A 1 -4.46 22.03 -15.48
CA MET A 1 -4.09 20.75 -16.14
C MET A 1 -2.73 20.33 -15.59
N TYR A 2 -2.57 19.08 -15.16
CA TYR A 2 -1.30 18.61 -14.58
C TYR A 2 -0.20 18.57 -15.66
N ARG A 3 1.04 18.91 -15.28
CA ARG A 3 2.19 18.90 -16.20
C ARG A 3 2.82 17.51 -16.40
N GLY A 4 2.53 16.57 -15.51
CA GLY A 4 3.04 15.20 -15.55
C GLY A 4 1.92 14.18 -15.39
N ASP A 5 2.30 12.92 -15.19
CA ASP A 5 1.37 11.80 -15.05
C ASP A 5 0.49 11.98 -13.80
N ALA A 6 -0.81 12.20 -14.03
CA ALA A 6 -1.81 12.38 -12.97
C ALA A 6 -2.52 11.06 -12.61
N CYS A 7 -2.21 9.98 -13.32
CA CYS A 7 -2.72 8.64 -13.10
C CYS A 7 -1.58 7.65 -13.06
N ALA A 8 -1.74 6.59 -12.29
CA ALA A 8 -0.83 5.46 -12.28
C ALA A 8 -1.62 4.16 -12.20
N ALA A 9 -1.14 3.16 -12.95
CA ALA A 9 -1.57 1.78 -12.82
C ALA A 9 -0.32 0.89 -12.75
N ALA A 10 -0.28 -0.04 -11.80
CA ALA A 10 0.85 -0.96 -11.65
C ALA A 10 0.38 -2.37 -11.31
N LEU A 11 1.03 -3.37 -11.93
CA LEU A 11 0.91 -4.77 -11.55
C LEU A 11 2.19 -5.20 -10.84
N ILE A 12 2.08 -5.54 -9.56
CA ILE A 12 3.22 -5.89 -8.71
C ILE A 12 3.12 -7.36 -8.36
N ARG A 13 4.16 -8.13 -8.69
CA ARG A 13 4.29 -9.53 -8.27
C ARG A 13 5.22 -9.60 -7.08
N MET A 14 4.68 -9.96 -5.92
CA MET A 14 5.43 -10.07 -4.69
C MET A 14 6.04 -11.47 -4.54
N THR A 15 7.11 -11.56 -3.75
CA THR A 15 7.63 -12.85 -3.29
C THR A 15 6.52 -13.63 -2.57
N GLY A 16 6.41 -14.93 -2.82
CA GLY A 16 5.33 -15.76 -2.28
C GLY A 16 4.07 -15.81 -3.15
N GLY A 17 4.11 -15.25 -4.36
CA GLY A 17 3.07 -15.43 -5.38
C GLY A 17 1.89 -14.45 -5.32
N LEU A 18 1.85 -13.56 -4.33
CA LEU A 18 0.84 -12.50 -4.24
C LEU A 18 0.98 -11.53 -5.43
N ALA A 19 -0.14 -11.23 -6.08
CA ALA A 19 -0.22 -10.22 -7.13
C ALA A 19 -1.06 -9.05 -6.64
N VAL A 20 -0.53 -7.83 -6.78
CA VAL A 20 -1.19 -6.59 -6.39
C VAL A 20 -1.42 -5.76 -7.64
N THR A 21 -2.64 -5.29 -7.83
CA THR A 21 -2.97 -4.27 -8.83
C THR A 21 -3.20 -2.96 -8.11
N TYR A 22 -2.43 -1.93 -8.44
CA TYR A 22 -2.58 -0.58 -7.94
C TYR A 22 -3.16 0.31 -9.02
N HIS A 23 -4.14 1.13 -8.69
CA HIS A 23 -4.68 2.18 -9.55
C HIS A 23 -4.90 3.45 -8.72
N GLY A 24 -4.39 4.58 -9.22
CA GLY A 24 -4.59 5.88 -8.61
C GLY A 24 -4.78 6.95 -9.67
N THR A 25 -5.67 7.91 -9.40
CA THR A 25 -5.98 9.01 -10.33
C THR A 25 -6.25 10.31 -9.59
N TRP A 26 -5.70 11.40 -10.12
CA TRP A 26 -5.98 12.77 -9.71
C TRP A 26 -6.89 13.52 -10.69
N VAL A 27 -7.42 12.82 -11.70
CA VAL A 27 -8.31 13.37 -12.74
C VAL A 27 -9.70 12.73 -12.67
N SER A 28 -10.22 12.54 -11.45
CA SER A 28 -11.59 12.12 -11.24
C SER A 28 -12.58 13.24 -11.60
N GLY A 29 -13.75 12.87 -12.11
CA GLY A 29 -14.88 13.80 -12.28
C GLY A 29 -15.53 14.21 -10.96
N LEU A 30 -15.19 13.52 -9.87
CA LEU A 30 -15.66 13.80 -8.51
C LEU A 30 -14.49 14.29 -7.65
N ASN A 31 -14.65 15.44 -7.00
CA ASN A 31 -13.67 15.98 -6.06
C ASN A 31 -13.88 15.39 -4.65
N SER A 32 -13.67 14.08 -4.53
CA SER A 32 -13.70 13.35 -3.26
C SER A 32 -12.48 12.44 -3.17
N LEU A 33 -12.03 12.18 -1.94
CA LEU A 33 -11.07 11.11 -1.69
C LEU A 33 -11.82 9.78 -1.86
N ASP A 34 -11.37 8.96 -2.80
CA ASP A 34 -11.90 7.62 -3.04
C ASP A 34 -10.83 6.59 -2.67
N PHE A 35 -11.22 5.58 -1.89
CA PHE A 35 -10.33 4.53 -1.41
C PHE A 35 -11.03 3.18 -1.47
N GLN A 36 -10.38 2.22 -2.11
CA GLN A 36 -10.79 0.83 -2.01
C GLN A 36 -9.58 -0.08 -1.97
N TRP A 37 -9.55 -1.01 -1.01
CA TRP A 37 -8.57 -2.07 -0.92
C TRP A 37 -9.27 -3.42 -0.86
N ARG A 38 -8.96 -4.32 -1.79
CA ARG A 38 -9.48 -5.69 -1.81
C ARG A 38 -8.33 -6.67 -1.67
N THR A 39 -8.48 -7.62 -0.75
CA THR A 39 -7.55 -8.74 -0.58
C THR A 39 -8.32 -10.05 -0.70
N ASP A 40 -8.00 -10.83 -1.72
CA ASP A 40 -8.53 -12.17 -1.92
C ASP A 40 -7.61 -13.22 -1.28
N PHE A 41 -8.23 -14.18 -0.60
CA PHE A 41 -7.59 -15.31 0.07
C PHE A 41 -8.19 -16.62 -0.48
N GLU A 42 -7.55 -17.75 -0.17
CA GLU A 42 -8.04 -19.07 -0.57
C GLU A 42 -9.49 -19.33 -0.12
N ARG A 43 -9.87 -18.84 1.07
CA ARG A 43 -11.16 -19.14 1.70
C ARG A 43 -12.07 -17.92 1.87
N GLY A 44 -11.75 -16.80 1.23
CA GLY A 44 -12.59 -15.61 1.34
C GLY A 44 -11.94 -14.35 0.83
N VAL A 45 -12.57 -13.23 1.14
CA VAL A 45 -12.17 -11.89 0.71
C VAL A 45 -12.36 -10.90 1.84
N ILE A 46 -11.46 -9.91 1.90
CA ILE A 46 -11.61 -8.71 2.74
C ILE A 46 -11.62 -7.50 1.80
N ILE A 47 -12.59 -6.61 1.97
CA ILE A 47 -12.71 -5.37 1.19
C ILE A 47 -12.86 -4.20 2.16
N GLN A 48 -11.98 -3.22 2.04
CA GLN A 48 -12.08 -1.95 2.74
C GLN A 48 -12.47 -0.87 1.73
N ARG A 49 -13.57 -0.15 1.98
CA ARG A 49 -14.13 0.86 1.05
C ARG A 49 -13.99 2.30 1.54
N ASP A 50 -13.34 2.50 2.68
CA ASP A 50 -12.99 3.80 3.23
C ASP A 50 -11.65 3.71 3.97
N LEU A 51 -10.86 4.78 3.96
CA LEU A 51 -9.46 4.80 4.40
C LEU A 51 -9.28 4.21 5.82
N PHE A 52 -10.24 4.44 6.70
CA PHE A 52 -10.26 3.90 8.07
C PHE A 52 -11.62 3.31 8.48
N GLY A 53 -12.47 2.99 7.51
CA GLY A 53 -13.85 2.54 7.74
C GLY A 53 -14.33 1.53 6.70
N ASP A 54 -15.61 1.19 6.81
CA ASP A 54 -16.34 0.33 5.86
C ASP A 54 -15.56 -0.94 5.43
N LEU A 55 -15.04 -1.65 6.44
CA LEU A 55 -14.40 -2.94 6.25
C LEU A 55 -15.45 -4.04 6.22
N VAL A 56 -15.40 -4.88 5.20
CA VAL A 56 -16.27 -6.04 5.06
C VAL A 56 -15.47 -7.30 4.72
N GLU A 57 -16.02 -8.46 5.06
CA GLU A 57 -15.46 -9.76 4.74
C GLU A 57 -16.52 -10.72 4.21
N GLY A 58 -16.08 -11.79 3.54
CA GLY A 58 -16.96 -12.89 3.14
C GLY A 58 -16.15 -14.16 2.85
N ALA A 59 -16.76 -15.32 3.09
CA ALA A 59 -16.15 -16.60 2.74
C ALA A 59 -16.34 -16.91 1.25
N THR A 60 -15.50 -17.79 0.72
CA THR A 60 -15.65 -18.26 -0.66
C THR A 60 -17.02 -18.93 -0.84
N GLY A 61 -17.84 -18.40 -1.75
CA GLY A 61 -19.19 -18.90 -2.04
C GLY A 61 -20.30 -18.18 -1.30
N ASP A 62 -20.00 -17.25 -0.38
CA ASP A 62 -21.01 -16.40 0.23
C ASP A 62 -21.63 -15.47 -0.82
N ALA A 63 -22.95 -15.28 -0.73
CA ALA A 63 -23.69 -14.34 -1.57
C ALA A 63 -23.61 -12.89 -1.07
N GLU A 64 -23.27 -12.71 0.21
CA GLU A 64 -23.29 -11.41 0.89
C GLU A 64 -22.01 -11.19 1.71
N LEU A 65 -21.56 -9.94 1.77
CA LEU A 65 -20.44 -9.52 2.60
C LEU A 65 -20.94 -9.06 3.97
N ARG A 66 -20.16 -9.34 5.01
CA ARG A 66 -20.48 -9.00 6.40
C ARG A 66 -19.58 -7.84 6.87
N PRO A 67 -20.14 -6.84 7.55
CA PRO A 67 -19.34 -5.75 8.11
C PRO A 67 -18.44 -6.26 9.23
N VAL A 68 -17.21 -5.74 9.26
CA VAL A 68 -16.26 -5.94 10.34
C VAL A 68 -16.25 -4.70 11.21
N SER A 69 -16.47 -4.87 12.52
CA SER A 69 -16.48 -3.75 13.46
C SER A 69 -15.06 -3.18 13.61
N LEU A 70 -14.94 -1.89 13.33
CA LEU A 70 -13.69 -1.14 13.50
C LEU A 70 -13.81 -0.13 14.64
N SER A 71 -12.69 0.16 15.29
CA SER A 71 -12.63 1.31 16.19
C SER A 71 -12.73 2.60 15.38
N PRO A 72 -13.47 3.62 15.85
CA PRO A 72 -13.51 4.91 15.17
C PRO A 72 -12.11 5.49 14.97
N ALA A 73 -11.90 6.07 13.80
CA ALA A 73 -10.68 6.79 13.46
C ALA A 73 -11.05 7.98 12.58
N GLU A 74 -10.57 9.16 12.96
CA GLU A 74 -10.66 10.35 12.13
C GLU A 74 -9.49 10.36 11.14
N PRO A 75 -9.76 10.38 9.82
CA PRO A 75 -8.71 10.38 8.81
C PRO A 75 -7.71 11.52 8.99
N PHE A 76 -6.42 11.22 8.81
CA PHE A 76 -5.29 12.14 8.94
C PHE A 76 -5.02 12.69 10.35
N ILE A 77 -5.90 12.42 11.32
CA ILE A 77 -5.72 12.78 12.73
C ILE A 77 -5.31 11.55 13.54
N THR A 78 -6.13 10.49 13.51
CA THR A 78 -5.94 9.33 14.38
C THR A 78 -4.73 8.50 13.97
N ASP A 79 -4.52 8.31 12.67
CA ASP A 79 -3.36 7.64 12.09
C ASP A 79 -2.06 8.42 12.33
N SER A 80 -2.06 9.74 12.13
CA SER A 80 -0.91 10.60 12.41
C SER A 80 -0.50 10.55 13.89
N ALA A 81 -1.47 10.63 14.80
CA ALA A 81 -1.22 10.56 16.24
C ALA A 81 -0.63 9.20 16.64
N ARG A 82 -1.21 8.09 16.15
CA ARG A 82 -0.72 6.73 16.42
C ARG A 82 0.69 6.50 15.86
N LEU A 83 0.97 6.99 14.66
CA LEU A 83 2.31 6.91 14.08
C LEU A 83 3.36 7.65 14.94
N LEU A 84 3.00 8.81 15.49
CA LEU A 84 3.87 9.55 16.40
C LEU A 84 4.06 8.80 17.74
N ASP A 85 3.01 8.19 18.28
CA ASP A 85 3.11 7.38 19.48
C ASP A 85 4.04 6.18 19.29
N ASP A 86 3.93 5.48 18.15
CA ASP A 86 4.82 4.35 17.80
C ASP A 86 6.28 4.82 17.66
N PHE A 87 6.50 6.00 17.07
CA PHE A 87 7.82 6.60 17.00
C PHE A 87 8.38 6.93 18.38
N LEU A 88 7.59 7.57 19.25
CA LEU A 88 7.99 7.90 20.63
C LEU A 88 8.30 6.63 21.43
N LEU A 89 7.51 5.57 21.25
CA LEU A 89 7.75 4.27 21.87
C LEU A 89 9.09 3.69 21.40
N SER A 90 9.35 3.69 20.10
CA SER A 90 10.61 3.23 19.51
C SER A 90 11.82 3.95 20.11
N VAL A 91 11.76 5.28 20.18
CA VAL A 91 12.83 6.11 20.76
C VAL A 91 13.02 5.83 22.26
N ARG A 92 11.94 5.81 23.03
CA ARG A 92 12.02 5.64 24.50
C ARG A 92 12.45 4.25 24.93
N ARG A 93 12.10 3.22 24.15
CA ARG A 93 12.39 1.82 24.47
C ARG A 93 13.57 1.24 23.70
N ASN A 94 14.15 2.02 22.78
CA ASN A 94 15.19 1.57 21.85
C ASN A 94 14.78 0.29 21.11
N VAL A 95 13.54 0.24 20.61
CA VAL A 95 13.00 -0.88 19.83
C VAL A 95 12.88 -0.49 18.36
N PRO A 96 13.00 -1.44 17.42
CA PRO A 96 12.88 -1.14 15.99
C PRO A 96 11.53 -0.48 15.65
N PHE A 97 11.58 0.59 14.86
CA PHE A 97 10.40 1.21 14.28
C PHE A 97 10.09 0.55 12.93
N ALA A 98 8.89 0.00 12.77
CA ALA A 98 8.51 -0.76 11.58
C ALA A 98 8.67 0.07 10.30
N SER A 99 8.21 1.33 10.31
CA SER A 99 8.29 2.24 9.17
C SER A 99 9.53 3.13 9.20
N SER A 100 10.69 2.55 9.52
CA SER A 100 11.97 3.28 9.52
C SER A 100 12.31 3.85 8.13
N GLY A 101 13.17 4.86 8.08
CA GLY A 101 13.67 5.38 6.80
C GLY A 101 14.34 4.29 5.93
N ARG A 102 15.08 3.36 6.55
CA ARG A 102 15.69 2.21 5.85
C ARG A 102 14.63 1.31 5.22
N ASP A 103 13.51 1.08 5.91
CA ASP A 103 12.41 0.31 5.35
C ASP A 103 11.71 1.06 4.20
N HIS A 104 11.46 2.35 4.39
CA HIS A 104 10.78 3.20 3.42
C HIS A 104 11.54 3.34 2.09
N LEU A 105 12.86 3.20 2.08
CA LEU A 105 13.66 3.18 0.84
C LEU A 105 13.18 2.11 -0.16
N ARG A 106 12.63 0.99 0.34
CA ARG A 106 12.11 -0.08 -0.53
C ARG A 106 10.84 0.35 -1.26
N THR A 107 9.96 1.08 -0.56
CA THR A 107 8.76 1.68 -1.15
C THR A 107 9.13 2.72 -2.20
N LEU A 108 10.14 3.56 -1.93
CA LEU A 108 10.64 4.52 -2.90
C LEU A 108 11.24 3.83 -4.14
N ALA A 109 12.02 2.76 -3.95
CA ALA A 109 12.56 1.97 -5.04
C ALA A 109 11.47 1.33 -5.91
N LEU A 110 10.35 0.91 -5.30
CA LEU A 110 9.17 0.42 -6.03
C LEU A 110 8.56 1.53 -6.90
N THR A 111 8.40 2.74 -6.37
CA THR A 111 7.91 3.89 -7.15
C THR A 111 8.81 4.16 -8.36
N LEU A 112 10.13 4.18 -8.16
CA LEU A 112 11.09 4.38 -9.26
C LEU A 112 11.01 3.25 -10.30
N ALA A 113 10.90 1.99 -9.86
CA ALA A 113 10.71 0.85 -10.75
C ALA A 113 9.41 0.93 -11.56
N CYS A 114 8.32 1.43 -10.97
CA CYS A 114 7.07 1.68 -11.70
C CYS A 114 7.24 2.76 -12.78
N ILE A 115 7.98 3.83 -12.50
CA ILE A 115 8.27 4.89 -13.48
C ILE A 115 9.12 4.34 -14.64
N GLU A 116 10.15 3.54 -14.34
CA GLU A 116 10.99 2.89 -15.35
C GLU A 116 10.19 1.89 -16.19
N SER A 117 9.35 1.09 -15.55
CA SER A 117 8.42 0.17 -16.21
C SER A 117 7.49 0.90 -17.18
N ALA A 118 6.87 2.00 -16.74
CA ALA A 118 5.95 2.79 -17.57
C ALA A 118 6.64 3.39 -18.80
N ARG A 119 7.91 3.79 -18.69
CA ARG A 119 8.69 4.37 -19.79
C ARG A 119 9.22 3.34 -20.78
N SER A 120 9.61 2.16 -20.27
CA SER A 120 10.22 1.11 -21.08
C SER A 120 9.20 0.09 -21.63
N GLY A 121 8.02 0.01 -21.03
CA GLY A 121 7.05 -1.06 -21.28
C GLY A 121 7.48 -2.43 -20.75
N ALA A 122 8.56 -2.50 -19.96
CA ALA A 122 9.16 -3.74 -19.49
C ALA A 122 8.97 -3.95 -17.99
N ARG A 123 8.93 -5.22 -17.57
CA ARG A 123 8.95 -5.60 -16.15
C ARG A 123 10.31 -5.23 -15.54
N ILE A 124 10.29 -4.55 -14.40
CA ILE A 124 11.48 -4.23 -13.62
C ILE A 124 11.61 -5.21 -12.43
N PRO A 125 12.68 -6.03 -12.36
CA PRO A 125 12.95 -6.84 -11.18
C PRO A 125 13.34 -5.98 -9.98
N MET A 126 12.64 -6.14 -8.86
CA MET A 126 12.92 -5.35 -7.65
C MET A 126 14.32 -5.61 -7.08
N THR A 127 14.86 -6.82 -7.21
CA THR A 127 16.22 -7.15 -6.79
C THR A 127 17.27 -6.30 -7.51
N GLU A 128 17.09 -6.08 -8.81
CA GLU A 128 17.96 -5.23 -9.62
C GLU A 128 17.80 -3.76 -9.26
N SER A 129 16.55 -3.29 -9.09
CA SER A 129 16.25 -1.92 -8.67
C SER A 129 16.88 -1.59 -7.31
N LEU A 130 16.69 -2.45 -6.31
CA LEU A 130 17.28 -2.27 -4.97
C LEU A 130 18.81 -2.25 -5.01
N THR A 131 19.42 -3.20 -5.74
CA THR A 131 20.89 -3.27 -5.88
C THR A 131 21.45 -2.02 -6.54
N ARG A 132 20.81 -1.53 -7.61
CA ARG A 132 21.23 -0.31 -8.33
C ARG A 132 21.25 0.93 -7.43
N HIS A 133 20.37 0.95 -6.42
CA HIS A 133 20.25 2.05 -5.46
C HIS A 133 20.98 1.79 -4.14
N GLY A 134 21.74 0.69 -4.01
CA GLY A 134 22.47 0.34 -2.79
C GLY A 134 21.55 0.04 -1.59
N ILE A 135 20.33 -0.44 -1.85
CA ILE A 135 19.35 -0.77 -0.81
C ILE A 135 19.43 -2.27 -0.53
N GLU A 136 19.62 -2.63 0.74
CA GLU A 136 19.67 -4.02 1.19
C GLU A 136 18.33 -4.75 0.93
N ALA A 137 18.40 -5.84 0.16
CA ALA A 137 17.33 -6.81 0.08
C ALA A 137 17.21 -7.53 1.43
N VAL A 138 15.97 -7.76 1.89
CA VAL A 138 15.74 -8.58 3.08
C VAL A 138 15.68 -10.03 2.62
N GLU A 139 16.64 -10.84 3.06
CA GLU A 139 16.45 -12.29 3.07
C GLU A 139 15.36 -12.60 4.11
N LYS A 140 14.30 -13.28 3.67
CA LYS A 140 13.30 -13.87 4.56
C LYS A 140 13.71 -15.29 4.89
#